data_AF-G0NF15-F1
#
_entry.id   AF-G0NF15-F1
#
_cell.length_a   1.000
_cell.length_b   1.000
_cell.length_c   1.000
_cell.angle_alpha   90.00
_cell.angle_beta   90.00
_cell.angle_gamma   90.00
#
_symmetry.space_group_name_H-M   'P 1'
#
loop_
_entity.id
_entity.type
_entity.pdbx_description
1 polymer ?
#
loop_
_entity_poly.entity_id
_entity_poly.type
_entity_poly.pdbx_seq_one_letter_code
_entity_poly.pdbx_strand_id
1 'polypeptide(L)'
;MQFAYNSHESNVHHCLRDYDFLDYNSTKRREGYNNGKSCLIDFMSDNCTPAASKYFVEKYQLLSNVMSAELAGRDCFHSFYHSNGIYCRALIDELPYRRTLYSNNNVQLDDSLRDSTEKLCTATKTCFSSSDCPTSHDYKLFYEAKCQNLEFQKVDLHECLTIVYSLIYNGFYECIGKYNFLSTDLNLKKESFDSGKFCFLQMVTNKCSSESSEFINNNYEKVVDMLTVKPVGETCAEPFHEFQSQQCQAAVDSAKSKMKESFGNETPSIFNEKWSQIEDVCQKAQDCIDDCCQYNERDRETINNLCASLKISSNKLGECLRKLNSEKTDLTKYSCLNGTELYGAVLQNTCLLFGTMKDCTKTVLEDFCGSAVISDNEKSISALLALSGCK
;
A
#
# COMPACT_ATOMS: atom_id res chain seq x y z
N MET A 1 14.52 -1.77 -27.26
CA MET A 1 13.37 -0.86 -27.09
C MET A 1 13.37 -0.15 -25.74
N GLN A 2 13.60 -0.80 -24.59
CA GLN A 2 13.77 -0.11 -23.30
C GLN A 2 14.86 0.99 -23.35
N PHE A 3 16.03 0.69 -23.91
CA PHE A 3 17.08 1.71 -24.12
C PHE A 3 16.69 2.81 -25.12
N ALA A 4 15.85 2.49 -26.12
CA ALA A 4 15.36 3.44 -27.13
C ALA A 4 14.37 4.43 -26.51
N TYR A 5 13.63 4.00 -25.48
CA TYR A 5 12.80 4.85 -24.64
C TYR A 5 13.64 5.76 -23.73
N ASN A 6 14.65 5.21 -23.02
CA ASN A 6 15.54 6.04 -22.18
C ASN A 6 16.23 7.14 -22.99
N SER A 7 16.48 6.92 -24.28
CA SER A 7 17.02 7.94 -25.19
C SER A 7 15.97 8.91 -25.74
N HIS A 8 14.70 8.49 -25.86
CA HIS A 8 13.59 9.34 -26.28
C HIS A 8 13.04 10.26 -25.18
N GLU A 9 13.31 9.96 -23.90
CA GLU A 9 12.88 10.77 -22.75
C GLU A 9 14.03 11.36 -21.90
N SER A 10 15.26 10.83 -21.96
CA SER A 10 16.41 11.48 -21.28
C SER A 10 16.79 12.80 -21.93
N ASN A 11 17.29 13.75 -21.15
CA ASN A 11 17.84 15.04 -21.63
C ASN A 11 19.04 14.90 -22.60
N VAL A 12 19.42 13.68 -22.97
CA VAL A 12 20.40 13.40 -24.02
C VAL A 12 19.66 13.47 -25.36
N HIS A 13 19.94 14.51 -26.15
CA HIS A 13 19.44 14.63 -27.52
C HIS A 13 19.77 13.37 -28.32
N HIS A 14 18.76 12.54 -28.55
CA HIS A 14 18.89 11.32 -29.32
C HIS A 14 18.00 11.42 -30.56
N CYS A 15 18.56 11.13 -31.73
CA CYS A 15 17.87 11.26 -33.02
C CYS A 15 16.60 10.41 -33.15
N LEU A 16 16.39 9.44 -32.24
CA LEU A 16 15.18 8.61 -32.22
C LEU A 16 13.92 9.43 -31.97
N ARG A 17 14.05 10.62 -31.36
CA ARG A 17 12.95 11.56 -31.09
C ARG A 17 12.36 12.19 -32.34
N ASP A 18 13.12 12.22 -33.43
CA ASP A 18 12.77 12.97 -34.62
C ASP A 18 11.96 12.13 -35.62
N TYR A 19 11.67 10.86 -35.30
CA TYR A 19 11.04 9.92 -36.22
C TYR A 19 9.91 9.12 -35.57
N ASP A 20 8.81 8.99 -36.32
CA ASP A 20 7.55 8.37 -35.91
C ASP A 20 7.57 6.82 -35.90
N PHE A 21 8.61 6.18 -35.35
CA PHE A 21 8.76 4.71 -35.36
C PHE A 21 7.59 3.95 -34.71
N LEU A 22 6.89 4.57 -33.78
CA LEU A 22 5.80 3.98 -32.99
C LEU A 22 4.44 4.65 -33.22
N ASP A 23 4.30 5.51 -34.24
CA ASP A 23 3.02 6.18 -34.54
C ASP A 23 1.91 5.14 -34.82
N TYR A 24 0.65 5.43 -34.50
CA TYR A 24 -0.43 4.47 -34.75
C TYR A 24 -0.78 4.33 -36.23
N ASN A 25 -0.53 5.38 -37.02
CA ASN A 25 -0.71 5.41 -38.45
C ASN A 25 0.41 4.63 -39.16
N SER A 26 0.04 3.58 -39.88
CA SER A 26 0.98 2.70 -40.60
C SER A 26 1.84 3.44 -41.63
N THR A 27 1.30 4.47 -42.29
CA THR A 27 2.03 5.32 -43.24
C THR A 27 3.10 6.14 -42.53
N LYS A 28 2.74 6.80 -41.43
CA LYS A 28 3.71 7.58 -40.63
C LYS A 28 4.80 6.70 -40.04
N ARG A 29 4.46 5.51 -39.53
CA ARG A 29 5.48 4.53 -39.09
C ARG A 29 6.44 4.18 -40.21
N ARG A 30 5.91 3.89 -41.40
CA ARG A 30 6.72 3.53 -42.55
C ARG A 30 7.68 4.66 -42.93
N GLU A 31 7.20 5.90 -42.89
CA GLU A 31 8.04 7.09 -43.08
C GLU A 31 9.09 7.23 -41.97
N GLY A 32 8.72 7.02 -40.71
CA GLY A 32 9.64 7.01 -39.57
C GLY A 32 10.76 5.97 -39.72
N TYR A 33 10.43 4.72 -40.07
CA TYR A 33 11.44 3.69 -40.36
C TYR A 33 12.28 4.04 -41.60
N ASN A 34 11.70 4.56 -42.67
CA ASN A 34 12.48 4.89 -43.86
C ASN A 34 13.46 6.05 -43.61
N ASN A 35 12.98 7.12 -42.96
CA ASN A 35 13.76 8.34 -42.74
C ASN A 35 14.73 8.18 -41.57
N GLY A 36 14.33 7.46 -40.52
CA GLY A 36 15.11 7.25 -39.31
C GLY A 36 16.04 6.04 -39.34
N LYS A 37 16.23 5.39 -40.50
CA LYS A 37 16.99 4.14 -40.63
C LYS A 37 18.42 4.24 -40.07
N SER A 38 19.18 5.27 -40.45
CA SER A 38 20.56 5.43 -39.95
C SER A 38 20.57 5.57 -38.44
N CYS A 39 19.74 6.47 -37.92
CA CYS A 39 19.61 6.71 -36.49
C CYS A 39 19.33 5.42 -35.70
N LEU A 40 18.36 4.61 -36.15
CA LEU A 40 18.00 3.38 -35.46
C LEU A 40 19.09 2.30 -35.55
N ILE A 41 19.84 2.25 -36.66
CA ILE A 41 20.98 1.33 -36.81
C ILE A 41 22.15 1.73 -35.92
N ASP A 42 22.48 3.02 -35.88
CA ASP A 42 23.58 3.56 -35.06
C ASP A 42 23.27 3.30 -33.58
N PHE A 43 22.04 3.60 -33.15
CA PHE A 43 21.57 3.28 -31.81
C PHE A 43 21.72 1.80 -31.43
N MET A 44 21.32 0.90 -32.32
CA MET A 44 21.44 -0.55 -32.08
C MET A 44 22.90 -1.01 -32.08
N SER A 45 23.78 -0.32 -32.79
CA SER A 45 25.22 -0.62 -32.79
C SER A 45 25.87 -0.21 -31.47
N ASP A 46 25.44 0.91 -30.90
CA ASP A 46 26.00 1.45 -29.66
C ASP A 46 25.47 0.74 -28.40
N ASN A 47 24.26 0.19 -28.45
CA ASN A 47 23.55 -0.30 -27.26
C ASN A 47 23.32 -1.82 -27.23
N CYS A 48 23.71 -2.55 -28.28
CA CYS A 48 23.54 -4.00 -28.35
C CYS A 48 24.85 -4.72 -28.63
N THR A 49 24.86 -6.04 -28.44
CA THR A 49 26.03 -6.85 -28.78
C THR A 49 26.28 -6.83 -30.29
N PRO A 50 27.54 -6.96 -30.75
CA PRO A 50 27.85 -6.95 -32.19
C PRO A 50 27.05 -7.96 -33.01
N ALA A 51 26.76 -9.14 -32.43
CA ALA A 51 25.94 -10.17 -33.07
C ALA A 51 24.48 -9.71 -33.24
N ALA A 52 23.90 -9.06 -32.23
CA ALA A 52 22.54 -8.53 -32.30
C ALA A 52 22.44 -7.35 -33.27
N SER A 53 23.41 -6.44 -33.26
CA SER A 53 23.45 -5.29 -34.18
C SER A 53 23.59 -5.74 -35.63
N LYS A 54 24.46 -6.72 -35.91
CA LYS A 54 24.58 -7.32 -37.25
C LYS A 54 23.27 -7.96 -37.71
N TYR A 55 22.64 -8.76 -36.85
CA TYR A 55 21.34 -9.38 -37.15
C TYR A 55 20.26 -8.32 -37.42
N PHE A 56 20.22 -7.25 -36.63
CA PHE A 56 19.28 -6.15 -36.80
C PHE A 56 19.44 -5.46 -38.15
N VAL A 57 20.67 -5.13 -38.55
CA VAL A 57 20.95 -4.49 -39.85
C VAL A 57 20.52 -5.40 -41.00
N GLU A 58 20.81 -6.69 -40.94
CA GLU A 58 20.41 -7.68 -41.95
C GLU A 58 18.89 -7.84 -42.06
N LYS A 59 18.16 -7.70 -40.94
CA LYS A 59 16.71 -7.87 -40.87
C LYS A 59 15.93 -6.55 -40.86
N TYR A 60 16.59 -5.42 -41.04
CA TYR A 60 15.98 -4.10 -40.90
C TYR A 60 14.73 -3.93 -41.77
N GLN A 61 14.80 -4.33 -43.05
CA GLN A 61 13.67 -4.17 -43.96
C GLN A 61 12.48 -5.05 -43.55
N LEU A 62 12.75 -6.27 -43.08
CA LEU A 62 11.72 -7.17 -42.57
C LEU A 62 11.05 -6.56 -41.33
N LEU A 63 11.85 -6.02 -40.40
CA LEU A 63 11.35 -5.32 -39.22
C LEU A 63 10.48 -4.13 -39.62
N SER A 64 10.98 -3.23 -40.48
CA SER A 64 10.24 -2.06 -40.95
C SER A 64 8.88 -2.45 -41.56
N ASN A 65 8.87 -3.50 -42.40
CA ASN A 65 7.64 -3.99 -43.02
C ASN A 65 6.64 -4.54 -41.99
N VAL A 66 7.11 -5.37 -41.04
CA VAL A 66 6.26 -5.96 -39.99
C VAL A 66 5.72 -4.88 -39.05
N MET A 67 6.56 -3.93 -38.64
CA MET A 67 6.19 -2.84 -37.75
C MET A 67 5.27 -1.81 -38.42
N SER A 68 5.37 -1.64 -39.74
CA SER A 68 4.57 -0.70 -40.53
C SER A 68 3.38 -1.37 -41.26
N ALA A 69 3.03 -2.61 -40.90
CA ALA A 69 1.83 -3.26 -41.41
C ALA A 69 0.58 -2.56 -40.86
N GLU A 70 -0.51 -2.60 -41.63
CA GLU A 70 -1.81 -2.16 -41.15
C GLU A 70 -2.28 -3.05 -40.00
N LEU A 71 -2.78 -2.42 -38.96
CA LEU A 71 -3.32 -3.13 -37.80
C LEU A 71 -4.74 -3.56 -38.14
N ALA A 72 -4.92 -4.82 -38.50
CA ALA A 72 -6.25 -5.42 -38.55
C ALA A 72 -6.77 -5.55 -37.11
N GLY A 73 -7.89 -4.91 -36.79
CA GLY A 73 -8.38 -4.75 -35.43
C GLY A 73 -8.47 -6.05 -34.61
N ARG A 74 -8.23 -5.92 -33.29
CA ARG A 74 -8.19 -6.97 -32.26
C ARG A 74 -7.09 -8.03 -32.35
N ASP A 75 -6.16 -7.96 -33.32
CA ASP A 75 -4.99 -8.85 -33.30
C ASP A 75 -3.93 -8.37 -32.30
N CYS A 76 -4.15 -8.69 -31.03
CA CYS A 76 -3.24 -8.36 -29.93
C CYS A 76 -1.91 -9.11 -29.96
N PHE A 77 -1.74 -10.05 -30.89
CA PHE A 77 -0.49 -10.79 -31.09
C PHE A 77 0.40 -10.17 -32.18
N HIS A 78 -0.08 -9.12 -32.85
CA HIS A 78 0.71 -8.40 -33.84
C HIS A 78 1.96 -7.79 -33.19
N SER A 79 3.12 -7.91 -33.86
CA SER A 79 4.43 -7.48 -33.32
C SER A 79 4.49 -5.98 -32.96
N PHE A 80 3.64 -5.16 -33.58
CA PHE A 80 3.45 -3.75 -33.21
C PHE A 80 2.93 -3.61 -31.77
N TYR A 81 1.87 -4.34 -31.37
CA TYR A 81 1.32 -4.24 -30.01
C TYR A 81 2.29 -4.76 -28.96
N HIS A 82 3.08 -5.79 -29.27
CA HIS A 82 4.13 -6.26 -28.37
C HIS A 82 5.20 -5.18 -28.15
N SER A 83 5.64 -4.54 -29.23
CA SER A 83 6.65 -3.46 -29.19
C SER A 83 6.12 -2.20 -28.50
N ASN A 84 4.87 -1.81 -28.80
CA ASN A 84 4.19 -0.70 -28.15
C ASN A 84 3.96 -0.99 -26.66
N GLY A 85 3.63 -2.23 -26.30
CA GLY A 85 3.52 -2.68 -24.90
C GLY A 85 4.85 -2.55 -24.15
N ILE A 86 5.98 -2.89 -24.77
CA ILE A 86 7.32 -2.67 -24.21
C ILE A 86 7.58 -1.16 -24.05
N TYR A 87 7.20 -0.34 -25.02
CA TYR A 87 7.32 1.12 -24.94
C TYR A 87 6.48 1.72 -23.81
N CYS A 88 5.20 1.34 -23.71
CA CYS A 88 4.35 1.77 -22.61
C CYS A 88 4.87 1.28 -21.26
N ARG A 89 5.48 0.08 -21.19
CA ARG A 89 6.15 -0.42 -19.98
C ARG A 89 7.36 0.40 -19.57
N ALA A 90 8.10 0.93 -20.54
CA ALA A 90 9.23 1.79 -20.26
C ALA A 90 8.77 3.14 -19.66
N LEU A 91 7.69 3.73 -20.19
CA LEU A 91 7.01 4.90 -19.61
C LEU A 91 6.61 4.67 -18.15
N ILE A 92 6.08 3.48 -17.89
CA ILE A 92 5.68 3.04 -16.55
C ILE A 92 6.86 2.98 -15.59
N ASP A 93 7.97 2.36 -15.98
CA ASP A 93 9.07 2.07 -15.05
C ASP A 93 9.76 3.37 -14.56
N GLU A 94 9.57 4.49 -15.28
CA GLU A 94 10.01 5.84 -14.86
C GLU A 94 9.12 6.49 -13.79
N LEU A 95 7.83 6.12 -13.72
CA LEU A 95 6.88 6.72 -12.76
C LEU A 95 7.26 6.40 -11.29
N PRO A 96 7.57 5.14 -10.90
CA PRO A 96 8.05 4.80 -9.57
C PRO A 96 9.39 5.45 -9.22
N TYR A 97 10.32 5.56 -10.18
CA TYR A 97 11.61 6.24 -9.95
C TYR A 97 11.40 7.70 -9.56
N ARG A 98 10.51 8.41 -10.26
CA ARG A 98 10.13 9.78 -9.91
C ARG A 98 9.40 9.86 -8.57
N ARG A 99 8.50 8.90 -8.27
CA ARG A 99 7.87 8.75 -6.94
C ARG A 99 8.91 8.64 -5.82
N THR A 100 9.98 7.85 -6.01
CA THR A 100 11.05 7.74 -4.99
C THR A 100 11.89 9.01 -4.85
N LEU A 101 12.05 9.81 -5.90
CA LEU A 101 12.70 11.13 -5.82
C LEU A 101 11.85 12.12 -5.01
N TYR A 102 10.51 12.04 -5.11
CA TYR A 102 9.59 12.83 -4.29
C TYR A 102 9.62 12.45 -2.81
N SER A 103 9.81 11.18 -2.46
CA SER A 103 9.78 10.71 -1.06
C SER A 103 11.09 10.84 -0.29
N ASN A 104 12.25 10.88 -0.97
CA ASN A 104 13.55 10.73 -0.31
C ASN A 104 14.35 12.02 -0.08
N ASN A 105 13.86 13.18 -0.50
CA ASN A 105 14.59 14.43 -0.29
C ASN A 105 13.65 15.53 0.19
N ASN A 106 14.10 16.30 1.19
CA ASN A 106 13.61 17.67 1.50
C ASN A 106 13.85 18.66 0.34
N VAL A 107 13.80 18.18 -0.90
CA VAL A 107 13.87 19.00 -2.11
C VAL A 107 12.46 19.51 -2.30
N GLN A 108 12.29 20.83 -2.10
CA GLN A 108 11.16 21.56 -2.65
C GLN A 108 10.93 21.05 -4.07
N LEU A 109 9.72 20.55 -4.36
CA LEU A 109 9.32 20.17 -5.70
C LEU A 109 9.60 21.36 -6.64
N ASP A 110 10.69 21.30 -7.40
CA ASP A 110 10.95 22.29 -8.43
C ASP A 110 9.93 22.06 -9.56
N ASP A 111 9.43 23.16 -10.14
CA ASP A 111 8.40 23.17 -11.18
C ASP A 111 8.79 22.26 -12.37
N SER A 112 10.10 22.12 -12.63
CA SER A 112 10.68 21.24 -13.64
C SER A 112 10.33 19.75 -13.45
N LEU A 113 10.40 19.23 -12.22
CA LEU A 113 10.10 17.83 -11.91
C LEU A 113 8.59 17.55 -12.05
N ARG A 114 7.78 18.56 -11.67
CA ARG A 114 6.31 18.56 -11.79
C ARG A 114 5.86 18.48 -13.24
N ASP A 115 6.37 19.34 -14.10
CA ASP A 115 6.04 19.39 -15.52
C ASP A 115 6.48 18.12 -16.25
N SER A 116 7.64 17.59 -15.88
CA SER A 116 8.16 16.35 -16.45
C SER A 116 7.30 15.13 -16.07
N THR A 117 6.73 15.12 -14.86
CA THR A 117 5.82 14.05 -14.40
C THR A 117 4.47 14.09 -15.11
N GLU A 118 3.94 15.30 -15.35
CA GLU A 118 2.69 15.49 -16.09
C GLU A 118 2.81 15.04 -17.56
N LYS A 119 3.94 15.36 -18.19
CA LYS A 119 4.28 14.85 -19.53
C LYS A 119 4.34 13.32 -19.55
N LEU A 120 5.02 12.71 -18.57
CA LEU A 120 5.12 11.26 -18.45
C LEU A 120 3.76 10.59 -18.28
N CYS A 121 2.90 11.18 -17.45
CA CYS A 121 1.53 10.71 -17.27
C CYS A 121 0.69 10.81 -18.55
N THR A 122 0.81 11.93 -19.27
CA THR A 122 0.11 12.14 -20.55
C THR A 122 0.59 11.13 -21.60
N ALA A 123 1.89 10.92 -21.71
CA ALA A 123 2.48 9.93 -22.61
C ALA A 123 2.01 8.51 -22.27
N THR A 124 2.00 8.13 -20.99
CA THR A 124 1.55 6.82 -20.52
C THR A 124 0.08 6.56 -20.87
N LYS A 125 -0.82 7.52 -20.58
CA LYS A 125 -2.25 7.43 -20.91
C LYS A 125 -2.49 7.30 -22.41
N THR A 126 -1.77 8.09 -23.19
CA THR A 126 -1.85 8.08 -24.66
C THR A 126 -1.39 6.73 -25.22
N CYS A 127 -0.28 6.20 -24.68
CA CYS A 127 0.29 4.94 -25.09
C CYS A 127 -0.71 3.78 -24.98
N PHE A 128 -1.35 3.62 -23.81
CA PHE A 128 -2.31 2.54 -23.60
C PHE A 128 -3.69 2.78 -24.23
N SER A 129 -4.04 4.03 -24.54
CA SER A 129 -5.28 4.37 -25.27
C SER A 129 -5.21 4.02 -26.75
N SER A 130 -4.01 3.80 -27.30
CA SER A 130 -3.80 3.47 -28.70
C SER A 130 -4.09 2.01 -29.05
N SER A 131 -4.54 1.17 -28.11
CA SER A 131 -4.76 -0.26 -28.34
C SER A 131 -6.10 -0.73 -27.77
N ASP A 132 -6.84 -1.50 -28.58
CA ASP A 132 -8.10 -2.15 -28.19
C ASP A 132 -7.88 -3.48 -27.45
N CYS A 133 -6.64 -3.78 -27.06
CA CYS A 133 -6.31 -5.02 -26.35
C CYS A 133 -6.75 -4.96 -24.88
N PRO A 134 -7.39 -6.02 -24.35
CA PRO A 134 -7.84 -6.05 -22.96
C PRO A 134 -6.74 -5.70 -21.96
N THR A 135 -5.53 -6.28 -22.12
CA THR A 135 -4.39 -5.98 -21.26
C THR A 135 -3.93 -4.52 -21.33
N SER A 136 -4.06 -3.88 -22.51
CA SER A 136 -3.75 -2.45 -22.66
C SER A 136 -4.76 -1.59 -21.92
N HIS A 137 -6.04 -1.97 -21.96
CA HIS A 137 -7.10 -1.31 -21.21
C HIS A 137 -6.89 -1.42 -19.70
N ASP A 138 -6.53 -2.60 -19.19
CA ASP A 138 -6.26 -2.80 -17.76
C ASP A 138 -5.06 -1.96 -17.29
N TYR A 139 -3.98 -1.93 -18.09
CA TYR A 139 -2.84 -1.06 -17.79
C TYR A 139 -3.21 0.42 -17.88
N LYS A 140 -4.03 0.83 -18.85
CA LYS A 140 -4.52 2.20 -18.95
C LYS A 140 -5.19 2.63 -17.64
N LEU A 141 -6.17 1.87 -17.17
CA LEU A 141 -6.91 2.17 -15.94
C LEU A 141 -5.98 2.24 -14.74
N PHE A 142 -5.07 1.27 -14.60
CA PHE A 142 -4.09 1.25 -13.51
C PHE A 142 -3.19 2.51 -13.50
N TYR A 143 -2.65 2.92 -14.65
CA TYR A 143 -1.76 4.09 -14.71
C TYR A 143 -2.48 5.43 -14.70
N GLU A 144 -3.73 5.49 -15.18
CA GLU A 144 -4.58 6.65 -14.97
C GLU A 144 -4.77 6.92 -13.49
N ALA A 145 -5.07 5.88 -12.71
CA ALA A 145 -5.16 5.94 -11.26
C ALA A 145 -3.84 6.37 -10.60
N LYS A 146 -2.70 5.76 -10.99
CA LYS A 146 -1.38 6.17 -10.46
C LYS A 146 -1.02 7.61 -10.78
N CYS A 147 -1.38 8.10 -11.96
CA CYS A 147 -1.15 9.49 -12.35
C CYS A 147 -2.00 10.48 -11.57
N GLN A 148 -3.25 10.15 -11.26
CA GLN A 148 -4.07 10.96 -10.35
C GLN A 148 -3.43 11.07 -8.97
N ASN A 149 -2.86 9.98 -8.43
CA ASN A 149 -2.14 10.05 -7.16
C ASN A 149 -0.93 10.97 -7.20
N LEU A 150 -0.24 11.12 -8.34
CA LEU A 150 0.86 12.07 -8.49
C LEU A 150 0.38 13.52 -8.49
N GLU A 151 -0.82 13.81 -9.02
CA GLU A 151 -1.42 15.15 -8.92
C GLU A 151 -1.69 15.53 -7.45
N PHE A 152 -2.08 14.56 -6.61
CA PHE A 152 -2.30 14.77 -5.18
C PHE A 152 -1.01 15.00 -4.39
N GLN A 153 0.10 14.40 -4.82
CA GLN A 153 1.41 14.70 -4.27
C GLN A 153 1.84 16.14 -4.54
N LYS A 154 1.43 16.76 -5.66
CA LYS A 154 1.76 18.17 -5.97
C LYS A 154 1.21 19.16 -4.94
N VAL A 155 0.11 18.79 -4.28
CA VAL A 155 -0.61 19.64 -3.32
C VAL A 155 -0.50 19.10 -1.89
N ASP A 156 0.40 18.14 -1.63
CA ASP A 156 0.60 17.48 -0.33
C ASP A 156 -0.66 16.84 0.27
N LEU A 157 -1.64 16.46 -0.58
CA LEU A 157 -2.92 15.94 -0.11
C LEU A 157 -2.78 14.65 0.70
N HIS A 158 -1.82 13.80 0.32
CA HIS A 158 -1.49 12.57 1.05
C HIS A 158 -1.01 12.82 2.47
N GLU A 159 -0.15 13.83 2.66
CA GLU A 159 0.33 14.21 3.99
C GLU A 159 -0.81 14.81 4.81
N CYS A 160 -1.57 15.73 4.20
CA CYS A 160 -2.74 16.35 4.83
C CYS A 160 -3.75 15.30 5.33
N LEU A 161 -4.14 14.34 4.49
CA LEU A 161 -5.11 13.31 4.88
C LEU A 161 -4.55 12.38 5.95
N THR A 162 -3.26 12.05 5.92
CA THR A 162 -2.60 11.28 7.00
C THR A 162 -2.71 12.00 8.34
N ILE A 163 -2.45 13.32 8.36
CA ILE A 163 -2.62 14.16 9.55
C ILE A 163 -4.08 14.15 10.00
N VAL A 164 -5.03 14.35 9.08
CA VAL A 164 -6.46 14.35 9.41
C VAL A 164 -6.91 13.03 10.01
N TYR A 165 -6.52 11.89 9.44
CA TYR A 165 -6.87 10.58 10.04
C TYR A 165 -6.31 10.43 11.45
N SER A 166 -5.06 10.84 11.69
CA SER A 166 -4.49 10.86 13.03
C SER A 166 -5.29 11.74 14.00
N LEU A 167 -5.75 12.92 13.54
CA LEU A 167 -6.59 13.80 14.36
C LEU A 167 -7.92 13.13 14.74
N ILE A 168 -8.52 12.40 13.80
CA ILE A 168 -9.78 11.68 13.99
C ILE A 168 -9.62 10.52 14.97
N TYR A 169 -8.61 9.65 14.78
CA TYR A 169 -8.37 8.51 15.68
C TYR A 169 -8.08 8.93 17.12
N ASN A 170 -7.41 10.08 17.30
CA ASN A 170 -7.02 10.59 18.61
C ASN A 170 -8.04 11.59 19.20
N GLY A 171 -9.11 11.93 18.47
CA GLY A 171 -10.21 12.77 18.98
C GLY A 171 -9.82 14.21 19.31
N PHE A 172 -8.89 14.82 18.57
CA PHE A 172 -8.34 16.16 18.88
C PHE A 172 -9.32 17.33 18.75
N TYR A 173 -10.48 17.12 18.12
CA TYR A 173 -11.53 18.11 17.95
C TYR A 173 -12.86 17.59 18.51
N GLU A 174 -13.55 18.41 19.30
CA GLU A 174 -14.82 18.04 19.94
C GLU A 174 -15.90 17.62 18.94
N CYS A 175 -15.89 18.20 17.73
CA CYS A 175 -16.87 17.88 16.70
C CYS A 175 -16.72 16.47 16.11
N ILE A 176 -15.54 15.84 16.23
CA ILE A 176 -15.25 14.52 15.62
C ILE A 176 -16.20 13.45 16.16
N GLY A 177 -16.49 13.47 17.47
CA GLY A 177 -17.32 12.45 18.12
C GLY A 177 -18.78 12.38 17.63
N LYS A 178 -19.20 13.32 16.76
CA LYS A 178 -20.55 13.36 16.18
C LYS A 178 -20.66 12.63 14.84
N TYR A 179 -19.53 12.24 14.24
CA TYR A 179 -19.47 11.75 12.87
C TYR A 179 -18.64 10.47 12.78
N ASN A 180 -19.01 9.60 11.83
CA ASN A 180 -18.34 8.32 11.59
C ASN A 180 -17.39 8.41 10.39
N PHE A 181 -16.47 9.39 10.40
CA PHE A 181 -15.51 9.61 9.30
C PHE A 181 -14.63 8.38 8.97
N LEU A 182 -14.46 7.46 9.92
CA LEU A 182 -13.65 6.25 9.81
C LEU A 182 -14.47 4.97 9.57
N SER A 183 -15.77 5.09 9.32
CA SER A 183 -16.66 3.93 9.09
C SER A 183 -16.18 3.07 7.92
N THR A 184 -16.34 1.75 8.04
CA THR A 184 -16.18 0.80 6.92
C THR A 184 -17.42 0.76 6.04
N ASP A 185 -18.59 1.15 6.57
CA ASP A 185 -19.78 1.44 5.77
C ASP A 185 -19.57 2.75 5.02
N LEU A 186 -19.40 2.62 3.70
CA LEU A 186 -19.12 3.71 2.78
C LEU A 186 -20.24 4.76 2.69
N ASN A 187 -21.50 4.35 2.84
CA ASN A 187 -22.63 5.30 2.84
C ASN A 187 -22.62 6.13 4.11
N LEU A 188 -22.46 5.47 5.27
CA LEU A 188 -22.35 6.16 6.56
C LEU A 188 -21.12 7.06 6.61
N LYS A 189 -20.01 6.62 6.02
CA LYS A 189 -18.78 7.41 5.88
C LYS A 189 -19.05 8.67 5.05
N LYS A 190 -19.71 8.54 3.88
CA LYS A 190 -20.08 9.67 3.02
C LYS A 190 -21.00 10.65 3.71
N GLU A 191 -22.07 10.17 4.36
CA GLU A 191 -22.97 11.01 5.15
C GLU A 191 -22.23 11.77 6.26
N SER A 192 -21.24 11.14 6.89
CA SER A 192 -20.39 11.76 7.91
C SER A 192 -19.51 12.87 7.35
N PHE A 193 -18.96 12.71 6.14
CA PHE A 193 -18.27 13.80 5.45
C PHE A 193 -19.23 14.92 5.08
N ASP A 194 -20.37 14.60 4.46
CA ASP A 194 -21.32 15.62 4.01
C ASP A 194 -21.89 16.45 5.15
N SER A 195 -22.35 15.80 6.23
CA SER A 195 -22.87 16.49 7.43
C SER A 195 -21.76 17.11 8.29
N GLY A 196 -20.59 16.47 8.34
CA GLY A 196 -19.42 16.89 9.09
C GLY A 196 -18.48 17.82 8.35
N LYS A 197 -18.87 18.35 7.17
CA LYS A 197 -18.01 19.16 6.29
C LYS A 197 -17.26 20.26 7.02
N PHE A 198 -17.95 21.03 7.85
CA PHE A 198 -17.33 22.10 8.62
C PHE A 198 -16.23 21.58 9.58
N CYS A 199 -16.50 20.47 10.28
CA CYS A 199 -15.54 19.85 11.19
C CYS A 199 -14.29 19.36 10.43
N PHE A 200 -14.50 18.71 9.27
CA PHE A 200 -13.41 18.25 8.42
C PHE A 200 -12.56 19.40 7.87
N LEU A 201 -13.19 20.42 7.29
CA LEU A 201 -12.48 21.58 6.74
C LEU A 201 -11.75 22.38 7.81
N GLN A 202 -12.25 22.40 9.05
CA GLN A 202 -11.54 22.98 10.19
C GLN A 202 -10.26 22.21 10.51
N MET A 203 -10.25 20.87 10.47
CA MET A 203 -9.03 20.08 10.67
C MET A 203 -8.00 20.38 9.57
N VAL A 204 -8.46 20.39 8.31
CA VAL A 204 -7.63 20.66 7.14
C VAL A 204 -6.98 22.05 7.23
N THR A 205 -7.79 23.10 7.42
CA THR A 205 -7.31 24.49 7.44
C THR A 205 -6.31 24.75 8.57
N ASN A 206 -6.44 24.05 9.70
CA ASN A 206 -5.58 24.26 10.87
C ASN A 206 -4.26 23.48 10.82
N LYS A 207 -4.17 22.41 10.01
CA LYS A 207 -3.10 21.42 10.13
C LYS A 207 -2.40 21.08 8.81
N CYS A 208 -3.03 21.36 7.68
CA CYS A 208 -2.45 21.12 6.36
C CYS A 208 -1.81 22.37 5.78
N SER A 209 -1.03 22.22 4.71
CA SER A 209 -0.49 23.34 3.94
C SER A 209 -1.61 24.20 3.33
N SER A 210 -1.28 25.44 2.95
CA SER A 210 -2.20 26.33 2.24
C SER A 210 -2.71 25.70 0.93
N GLU A 211 -1.82 25.04 0.21
CA GLU A 211 -2.04 24.40 -1.08
C GLU A 211 -3.02 23.23 -0.94
N SER A 212 -2.78 22.32 0.02
CA SER A 212 -3.71 21.25 0.38
C SER A 212 -5.08 21.80 0.77
N SER A 213 -5.09 22.82 1.62
CA SER A 213 -6.32 23.38 2.17
C SER A 213 -7.17 24.05 1.08
N GLU A 214 -6.55 24.82 0.20
CA GLU A 214 -7.22 25.43 -0.95
C GLU A 214 -7.75 24.35 -1.90
N PHE A 215 -6.93 23.34 -2.22
CA PHE A 215 -7.34 22.24 -3.09
C PHE A 215 -8.57 21.51 -2.54
N ILE A 216 -8.55 21.12 -1.26
CA ILE A 216 -9.65 20.39 -0.61
C ILE A 216 -10.91 21.26 -0.57
N ASN A 217 -10.79 22.55 -0.22
CA ASN A 217 -11.93 23.46 -0.18
C ASN A 217 -12.60 23.58 -1.56
N ASN A 218 -11.80 23.74 -2.61
CA ASN A 218 -12.28 23.92 -3.98
C ASN A 218 -12.79 22.61 -4.63
N ASN A 219 -12.33 21.45 -4.14
CA ASN A 219 -12.63 20.13 -4.71
C ASN A 219 -13.30 19.18 -3.70
N TYR A 220 -14.03 19.73 -2.73
CA TYR A 220 -14.51 18.98 -1.57
C TYR A 220 -15.29 17.71 -1.94
N GLU A 221 -16.27 17.81 -2.84
CA GLU A 221 -17.08 16.67 -3.28
C GLU A 221 -16.23 15.57 -3.92
N LYS A 222 -15.28 15.97 -4.78
CA LYS A 222 -14.33 15.06 -5.42
C LYS A 222 -13.46 14.34 -4.38
N VAL A 223 -13.00 15.06 -3.35
CA VAL A 223 -12.23 14.48 -2.25
C VAL A 223 -13.09 13.49 -1.47
N VAL A 224 -14.32 13.85 -1.10
CA VAL A 224 -15.24 12.94 -0.39
C VAL A 224 -15.50 11.68 -1.22
N ASP A 225 -15.71 11.80 -2.52
CA ASP A 225 -15.91 10.64 -3.39
C ASP A 225 -14.67 9.73 -3.41
N MET A 226 -13.46 10.30 -3.49
CA MET A 226 -12.22 9.52 -3.38
C MET A 226 -12.11 8.78 -2.04
N LEU A 227 -12.68 9.31 -0.95
CA LEU A 227 -12.62 8.70 0.38
C LEU A 227 -13.73 7.67 0.65
N THR A 228 -14.80 7.67 -0.16
CA THR A 228 -16.06 7.00 0.17
C THR A 228 -16.67 6.19 -0.96
N VAL A 229 -16.25 6.37 -2.21
CA VAL A 229 -16.76 5.61 -3.35
C VAL A 229 -15.72 4.59 -3.78
N LYS A 230 -16.06 3.31 -3.62
CA LYS A 230 -15.20 2.22 -4.10
C LYS A 230 -15.18 2.22 -5.64
N PRO A 231 -14.01 2.27 -6.28
CA PRO A 231 -13.89 2.24 -7.72
C PRO A 231 -14.37 0.91 -8.32
N VAL A 232 -14.78 0.95 -9.58
CA VAL A 232 -15.15 -0.26 -10.34
C VAL A 232 -13.88 -0.91 -10.88
N GLY A 233 -13.52 -2.08 -10.33
CA GLY A 233 -12.34 -2.84 -10.73
C GLY A 233 -11.57 -3.40 -9.53
N GLU A 234 -10.52 -4.17 -9.81
CA GLU A 234 -9.68 -4.82 -8.81
C GLU A 234 -8.21 -4.37 -8.87
N THR A 235 -7.93 -3.22 -9.52
CA THR A 235 -6.54 -2.82 -9.78
C THR A 235 -5.80 -2.37 -8.52
N CYS A 236 -6.55 -1.92 -7.50
CA CYS A 236 -6.01 -1.40 -6.25
C CYS A 236 -5.06 -0.21 -6.46
N ALA A 237 -5.08 0.45 -7.61
CA ALA A 237 -4.22 1.59 -7.90
C ALA A 237 -4.90 2.93 -7.62
N GLU A 238 -6.24 2.90 -7.53
CA GLU A 238 -7.10 4.07 -7.44
C GLU A 238 -6.87 4.83 -6.12
N PRO A 239 -7.07 6.16 -6.13
CA PRO A 239 -6.89 7.00 -4.94
C PRO A 239 -7.65 6.51 -3.72
N PHE A 240 -8.84 5.93 -3.92
CA PHE A 240 -9.63 5.32 -2.85
C PHE A 240 -8.82 4.29 -2.03
N HIS A 241 -8.13 3.37 -2.70
CA HIS A 241 -7.37 2.33 -2.02
C HIS A 241 -6.10 2.90 -1.35
N GLU A 242 -5.48 3.92 -1.95
CA GLU A 242 -4.32 4.59 -1.36
C GLU A 242 -4.72 5.36 -0.09
N PHE A 243 -5.83 6.10 -0.11
CA PHE A 243 -6.35 6.80 1.08
C PHE A 243 -6.95 5.86 2.13
N GLN A 244 -7.55 4.73 1.73
CA GLN A 244 -7.95 3.67 2.65
C GLN A 244 -6.73 3.11 3.38
N SER A 245 -5.64 2.84 2.66
CA SER A 245 -4.39 2.38 3.27
C SER A 245 -3.83 3.40 4.26
N GLN A 246 -3.85 4.70 3.95
CA GLN A 246 -3.45 5.73 4.90
C GLN A 246 -4.33 5.77 6.16
N GLN A 247 -5.64 5.58 6.01
CA GLN A 247 -6.55 5.47 7.14
C GLN A 247 -6.17 4.27 8.03
N CYS A 248 -5.91 3.11 7.44
CA CYS A 248 -5.49 1.92 8.18
C CYS A 248 -4.14 2.12 8.86
N GLN A 249 -3.17 2.76 8.17
CA GLN A 249 -1.88 3.09 8.74
C GLN A 249 -2.01 4.03 9.95
N ALA A 250 -2.88 5.04 9.86
CA ALA A 250 -3.18 5.93 10.99
C ALA A 250 -3.80 5.18 12.18
N ALA A 251 -4.64 4.16 11.92
CA ALA A 251 -5.16 3.27 12.96
C ALA A 251 -4.03 2.50 13.66
N VAL A 252 -3.11 1.92 12.88
CA VAL A 252 -1.94 1.20 13.41
C VAL A 252 -1.05 2.11 14.24
N ASP A 253 -0.78 3.31 13.75
CA ASP A 253 0.10 4.26 14.44
C ASP A 253 -0.57 4.86 15.68
N SER A 254 -1.89 5.04 15.68
CA SER A 254 -2.66 5.35 16.88
C SER A 254 -2.57 4.20 17.90
N ALA A 255 -2.70 2.94 17.47
CA ALA A 255 -2.53 1.80 18.36
C ALA A 255 -1.12 1.75 18.97
N LYS A 256 -0.06 1.92 18.16
CA LYS A 256 1.33 2.00 18.65
C LYS A 256 1.54 3.17 19.61
N SER A 257 0.95 4.33 19.32
CA SER A 257 1.08 5.51 20.17
C SER A 257 0.42 5.27 21.53
N LYS A 258 -0.80 4.73 21.55
CA LYS A 258 -1.48 4.36 22.80
C LYS A 258 -0.75 3.27 23.58
N MET A 259 -0.14 2.30 22.89
CA MET A 259 0.75 1.32 23.53
C MET A 259 1.93 2.02 24.21
N LYS A 260 2.61 2.92 23.50
CA LYS A 260 3.73 3.69 24.04
C LYS A 260 3.33 4.61 25.20
N GLU A 261 2.17 5.25 25.13
CA GLU A 261 1.64 6.07 26.23
C GLU A 261 1.28 5.22 27.46
N SER A 262 0.75 4.02 27.24
CA SER A 262 0.34 3.11 28.32
C SER A 262 1.52 2.45 29.02
N PHE A 263 2.57 2.11 28.26
CA PHE A 263 3.65 1.20 28.68
C PHE A 263 5.07 1.79 28.57
N GLY A 264 5.22 2.96 27.95
CA GLY A 264 6.54 3.55 27.71
C GLY A 264 7.41 2.68 26.79
N ASN A 265 8.65 2.45 27.21
CA ASN A 265 9.59 1.54 26.53
C ASN A 265 9.63 0.16 27.20
N GLU A 266 8.79 -0.07 28.22
CA GLU A 266 8.72 -1.36 28.90
C GLU A 266 8.00 -2.36 28.01
N THR A 267 8.36 -3.62 28.11
CA THR A 267 7.62 -4.69 27.46
C THR A 267 6.45 -5.07 28.37
N PRO A 268 5.21 -4.66 28.06
CA PRO A 268 4.10 -4.81 29.00
C PRO A 268 3.74 -6.28 29.19
N SER A 269 3.43 -6.65 30.44
CA SER A 269 2.77 -7.92 30.71
C SER A 269 1.46 -8.01 29.93
N ILE A 270 1.17 -9.16 29.33
CA ILE A 270 -0.12 -9.39 28.65
C ILE A 270 -1.32 -9.29 29.62
N PHE A 271 -1.09 -9.28 30.93
CA PHE A 271 -2.14 -9.11 31.96
C PHE A 271 -2.36 -7.66 32.38
N ASN A 272 -1.69 -6.71 31.73
CA ASN A 272 -1.84 -5.31 32.10
C ASN A 272 -3.24 -4.80 31.73
N GLU A 273 -4.00 -4.30 32.71
CA GLU A 273 -5.35 -3.79 32.50
C GLU A 273 -5.43 -2.65 31.46
N LYS A 274 -4.33 -1.93 31.23
CA LYS A 274 -4.24 -0.86 30.22
C LYS A 274 -4.37 -1.36 28.79
N TRP A 275 -4.22 -2.67 28.54
CA TRP A 275 -4.49 -3.27 27.23
C TRP A 275 -5.93 -2.99 26.76
N SER A 276 -6.91 -2.96 27.66
CA SER A 276 -8.30 -2.59 27.34
C SER A 276 -8.45 -1.20 26.72
N GLN A 277 -7.51 -0.28 26.97
CA GLN A 277 -7.52 1.09 26.43
C GLN A 277 -7.03 1.16 24.97
N ILE A 278 -6.42 0.08 24.48
CA ILE A 278 -5.81 -0.03 23.15
C ILE A 278 -6.64 -0.95 22.25
N GLU A 279 -7.39 -1.89 22.84
CA GLU A 279 -8.19 -2.92 22.15
C GLU A 279 -9.04 -2.37 21.00
N ASP A 280 -9.86 -1.34 21.26
CA ASP A 280 -10.74 -0.74 20.23
C ASP A 280 -9.96 -0.21 19.01
N VAL A 281 -8.83 0.47 19.23
CA VAL A 281 -8.03 1.02 18.12
C VAL A 281 -7.31 -0.08 17.36
N CYS A 282 -6.86 -1.12 18.07
CA CYS A 282 -6.22 -2.27 17.44
C CYS A 282 -7.21 -3.10 16.61
N GLN A 283 -8.43 -3.32 17.09
CA GLN A 283 -9.47 -4.00 16.32
C GLN A 283 -9.81 -3.21 15.05
N LYS A 284 -9.98 -1.88 15.17
CA LYS A 284 -10.17 -1.00 14.00
C LYS A 284 -9.01 -1.07 13.01
N ALA A 285 -7.76 -1.19 13.49
CA ALA A 285 -6.61 -1.35 12.63
C ALA A 285 -6.64 -2.70 11.89
N GLN A 286 -6.90 -3.80 12.61
CA GLN A 286 -7.03 -5.15 12.02
C GLN A 286 -8.11 -5.18 10.94
N ASP A 287 -9.33 -4.75 11.27
CA ASP A 287 -10.47 -4.76 10.35
C ASP A 287 -10.18 -3.92 9.10
N CYS A 288 -9.55 -2.74 9.28
CA CYS A 288 -9.23 -1.87 8.16
C CYS A 288 -8.26 -2.53 7.17
N ILE A 289 -7.21 -3.17 7.68
CA ILE A 289 -6.18 -3.80 6.86
C ILE A 289 -6.72 -5.06 6.18
N ASP A 290 -7.53 -5.84 6.90
CA ASP A 290 -8.17 -7.03 6.39
C ASP A 290 -9.02 -6.73 5.14
N ASP A 291 -9.67 -5.58 5.09
CA ASP A 291 -10.47 -5.13 3.95
C ASP A 291 -9.68 -4.26 2.92
N CYS A 292 -8.39 -3.99 3.14
CA CYS A 292 -7.60 -3.07 2.30
C CYS A 292 -6.61 -3.81 1.41
N CYS A 293 -6.81 -3.76 0.08
CA CYS A 293 -5.97 -4.49 -0.88
C CYS A 293 -4.55 -3.92 -1.10
N GLN A 294 -4.19 -2.80 -0.46
CA GLN A 294 -2.79 -2.32 -0.47
C GLN A 294 -1.85 -3.16 0.42
N TYR A 295 -2.40 -3.91 1.37
CA TYR A 295 -1.61 -4.71 2.30
C TYR A 295 -1.51 -6.16 1.86
N ASN A 296 -0.29 -6.68 1.79
CA ASN A 296 -0.04 -8.08 1.51
C ASN A 296 -0.20 -8.95 2.78
N GLU A 297 -0.11 -10.28 2.63
CA GLU A 297 -0.24 -11.22 3.75
C GLU A 297 0.77 -10.98 4.87
N ARG A 298 2.00 -10.60 4.55
CA ARG A 298 3.06 -10.32 5.54
C ARG A 298 2.75 -9.07 6.35
N ASP A 299 2.24 -8.02 5.70
CA ASP A 299 1.86 -6.79 6.39
C ASP A 299 0.68 -7.07 7.34
N ARG A 300 -0.32 -7.83 6.86
CA ARG A 300 -1.46 -8.30 7.67
C ARG A 300 -1.00 -9.11 8.86
N GLU A 301 -0.11 -10.08 8.66
CA GLU A 301 0.44 -10.90 9.72
C GLU A 301 1.18 -10.04 10.76
N THR A 302 2.01 -9.10 10.32
CA THR A 302 2.76 -8.20 11.21
C THR A 302 1.83 -7.39 12.11
N ILE A 303 0.77 -6.84 11.54
CA ILE A 303 -0.17 -5.98 12.26
C ILE A 303 -1.12 -6.83 13.12
N ASN A 304 -1.54 -7.99 12.63
CA ASN A 304 -2.29 -8.96 13.42
C ASN A 304 -1.50 -9.42 14.65
N ASN A 305 -0.20 -9.66 14.49
CA ASN A 305 0.70 -9.99 15.57
C ASN A 305 0.82 -8.83 16.58
N LEU A 306 1.03 -7.59 16.12
CA LEU A 306 1.06 -6.41 16.99
C LEU A 306 -0.16 -6.33 17.92
N CYS A 307 -1.36 -6.63 17.39
CA CYS A 307 -2.61 -6.59 18.14
C CYS A 307 -3.02 -7.94 18.76
N ALA A 308 -2.24 -9.03 18.62
CA ALA A 308 -2.60 -10.34 19.15
C ALA A 308 -2.45 -10.44 20.68
N SER A 309 -1.48 -9.73 21.26
CA SER A 309 -1.28 -9.64 22.72
C SER A 309 -2.52 -9.11 23.45
N LEU A 310 -3.29 -8.25 22.79
CA LEU A 310 -4.54 -7.70 23.29
C LEU A 310 -5.64 -8.75 23.39
N LYS A 311 -5.79 -9.59 22.36
CA LYS A 311 -6.82 -10.64 22.35
C LYS A 311 -6.67 -11.54 23.57
N ILE A 312 -5.44 -11.94 23.91
CA ILE A 312 -5.20 -12.79 25.09
C ILE A 312 -5.46 -12.04 26.39
N SER A 313 -5.17 -10.74 26.46
CA SER A 313 -5.47 -9.95 27.66
C SER A 313 -6.98 -9.82 27.95
N SER A 314 -7.80 -9.72 26.90
CA SER A 314 -9.25 -9.43 27.00
C SER A 314 -10.16 -10.66 26.93
N ASN A 315 -9.63 -11.82 26.54
CA ASN A 315 -10.42 -13.05 26.36
C ASN A 315 -10.38 -13.99 27.57
N LYS A 316 -11.11 -15.11 27.49
CA LYS A 316 -11.22 -16.12 28.55
C LYS A 316 -9.87 -16.67 29.03
N LEU A 317 -8.85 -16.69 28.18
CA LEU A 317 -7.49 -17.10 28.55
C LEU A 317 -6.83 -16.05 29.46
N GLY A 318 -6.97 -14.77 29.14
CA GLY A 318 -6.52 -13.68 30.02
C GLY A 318 -7.24 -13.67 31.36
N GLU A 319 -8.56 -13.86 31.37
CA GLU A 319 -9.34 -13.97 32.61
C GLU A 319 -8.89 -15.16 33.46
N CYS A 320 -8.69 -16.31 32.83
CA CYS A 320 -8.20 -17.53 33.46
C CYS A 320 -6.84 -17.31 34.13
N LEU A 321 -5.87 -16.80 33.37
CA LEU A 321 -4.53 -16.53 33.86
C LEU A 321 -4.52 -15.48 34.98
N ARG A 322 -5.39 -14.47 34.90
CA ARG A 322 -5.57 -13.47 35.96
C ARG A 322 -6.16 -14.07 37.23
N LYS A 323 -7.12 -14.99 37.12
CA LYS A 323 -7.65 -15.76 38.27
C LYS A 323 -6.57 -16.60 38.94
N LEU A 324 -5.79 -17.34 38.14
CA LEU A 324 -4.66 -18.14 38.63
C LEU A 324 -3.68 -17.29 39.46
N ASN A 325 -3.39 -16.07 38.99
CA ASN A 325 -2.53 -15.11 39.67
C ASN A 325 -3.18 -14.53 40.94
N SER A 326 -4.44 -14.06 40.87
CA SER A 326 -5.11 -13.45 42.02
C SER A 326 -5.39 -14.43 43.16
N GLU A 327 -5.64 -15.69 42.83
CA GLU A 327 -5.97 -16.73 43.81
C GLU A 327 -4.73 -17.43 44.37
N LYS A 328 -3.51 -17.06 43.93
CA LYS A 328 -2.24 -17.73 44.29
C LYS A 328 -2.38 -19.25 44.30
N THR A 329 -2.89 -19.75 43.17
CA THR A 329 -3.23 -21.16 43.03
C THR A 329 -2.02 -22.03 43.37
N ASP A 330 -2.22 -23.07 44.17
CA ASP A 330 -1.18 -24.05 44.43
C ASP A 330 -0.90 -24.87 43.16
N LEU A 331 0.22 -24.57 42.53
CA LEU A 331 0.68 -25.23 41.31
C LEU A 331 1.61 -26.43 41.61
N THR A 332 1.92 -26.71 42.88
CA THR A 332 2.85 -27.79 43.26
C THR A 332 2.36 -29.18 42.84
N LYS A 333 1.05 -29.36 42.64
CA LYS A 333 0.45 -30.58 42.11
C LYS A 333 0.84 -30.88 40.65
N TYR A 334 1.34 -29.90 39.90
CA TYR A 334 1.78 -30.06 38.52
C TYR A 334 3.30 -30.20 38.48
N SER A 335 3.80 -31.43 38.66
CA SER A 335 5.23 -31.74 38.65
C SER A 335 5.94 -31.34 37.35
N CYS A 336 5.21 -31.35 36.22
CA CYS A 336 5.72 -30.90 34.93
C CYS A 336 6.04 -29.40 34.87
N LEU A 337 5.55 -28.58 35.81
CA LEU A 337 5.90 -27.17 35.90
C LEU A 337 7.31 -26.96 36.48
N ASN A 338 7.86 -27.95 37.20
CA ASN A 338 9.17 -27.91 37.84
C ASN A 338 9.44 -26.61 38.64
N GLY A 339 8.41 -26.13 39.37
CA GLY A 339 8.49 -24.89 40.15
C GLY A 339 8.40 -23.59 39.34
N THR A 340 8.14 -23.67 38.04
CA THR A 340 7.90 -22.50 37.19
C THR A 340 6.55 -21.88 37.54
N GLU A 341 6.57 -20.63 37.99
CA GLU A 341 5.35 -19.86 38.22
C GLU A 341 4.68 -19.52 36.89
N LEU A 342 3.36 -19.71 36.82
CA LEU A 342 2.53 -19.28 35.68
C LEU A 342 2.19 -17.78 35.73
N TYR A 343 2.53 -17.10 36.84
CA TYR A 343 2.23 -15.70 37.08
C TYR A 343 3.52 -14.86 37.22
N GLY A 344 3.51 -13.63 36.71
CA GLY A 344 4.51 -12.60 37.08
C GLY A 344 5.57 -12.17 36.04
N ALA A 345 5.85 -12.91 34.96
CA ALA A 345 6.91 -12.52 34.00
C ALA A 345 6.59 -12.97 32.56
N VAL A 346 5.84 -12.14 31.83
CA VAL A 346 5.05 -12.62 30.67
C VAL A 346 5.62 -12.26 29.29
N LEU A 347 6.91 -11.93 29.22
CA LEU A 347 7.64 -12.05 27.96
C LEU A 347 8.86 -12.96 28.08
N GLN A 348 9.52 -13.00 29.23
CA GLN A 348 10.64 -13.93 29.43
C GLN A 348 10.18 -15.40 29.44
N ASN A 349 8.93 -15.69 29.80
CA ASN A 349 8.43 -17.06 29.90
C ASN A 349 7.36 -17.45 28.86
N THR A 350 6.97 -16.59 27.90
CA THR A 350 5.95 -16.96 26.89
C THR A 350 6.41 -18.15 26.04
N CYS A 351 7.67 -18.14 25.60
CA CYS A 351 8.28 -19.28 24.91
C CYS A 351 8.38 -20.51 25.81
N LEU A 352 8.66 -20.30 27.10
CA LEU A 352 8.77 -21.38 28.07
C LEU A 352 7.42 -22.05 28.30
N LEU A 353 6.36 -21.28 28.57
CA LEU A 353 5.04 -21.79 28.93
C LEU A 353 4.27 -22.34 27.73
N PHE A 354 4.18 -21.56 26.64
CA PHE A 354 3.38 -21.93 25.48
C PHE A 354 4.16 -22.64 24.38
N GLY A 355 5.51 -22.66 24.48
CA GLY A 355 6.39 -23.43 23.62
C GLY A 355 6.92 -24.69 24.32
N THR A 356 7.93 -24.53 25.16
CA THR A 356 8.67 -25.64 25.79
C THR A 356 7.82 -26.49 26.73
N MET A 357 6.93 -25.87 27.50
CA MET A 357 6.08 -26.49 28.52
C MET A 357 4.62 -26.57 28.08
N LYS A 358 4.36 -26.47 26.76
CA LYS A 358 3.03 -26.34 26.17
C LYS A 358 2.01 -27.32 26.74
N ASP A 359 2.35 -28.60 26.82
CA ASP A 359 1.41 -29.64 27.29
C ASP A 359 1.10 -29.51 28.79
N CYS A 360 2.10 -29.11 29.57
CA CYS A 360 1.92 -28.87 31.01
C CYS A 360 1.05 -27.63 31.25
N THR A 361 1.37 -26.52 30.57
CA THR A 361 0.57 -25.29 30.63
C THR A 361 -0.85 -25.52 30.14
N LYS A 362 -1.05 -26.31 29.08
CA LYS A 362 -2.36 -26.73 28.61
C LYS A 362 -3.13 -27.47 29.70
N THR A 363 -2.53 -28.50 30.31
CA THR A 363 -3.16 -29.29 31.39
C THR A 363 -3.62 -28.40 32.55
N VAL A 364 -2.76 -27.47 32.99
CA VAL A 364 -3.11 -26.55 34.09
C VAL A 364 -4.28 -25.66 33.73
N LEU A 365 -4.28 -25.10 32.52
CA LEU A 365 -5.35 -24.19 32.05
C LEU A 365 -6.67 -24.93 31.84
N GLU A 366 -6.65 -26.17 31.35
CA GLU A 366 -7.84 -27.00 31.19
C GLU A 366 -8.45 -27.35 32.56
N ASP A 367 -7.61 -27.73 33.53
CA ASP A 367 -8.04 -28.07 34.89
C ASP A 367 -8.67 -26.87 35.62
N PHE A 368 -8.08 -25.68 35.46
CA PHE A 368 -8.49 -24.51 36.23
C PHE A 368 -9.60 -23.70 35.57
N CYS A 369 -9.65 -23.72 34.24
CA CYS A 369 -10.47 -22.80 33.46
C CYS A 369 -11.35 -23.49 32.42
N GLY A 370 -11.23 -24.81 32.27
CA GLY A 370 -12.00 -25.62 31.34
C GLY A 370 -11.34 -25.76 29.97
N SER A 371 -11.63 -26.87 29.30
CA SER A 371 -10.98 -27.28 28.05
C SER A 371 -11.15 -26.30 26.87
N ALA A 372 -12.25 -25.54 26.84
CA ALA A 372 -12.52 -24.57 25.79
C ALA A 372 -11.52 -23.39 25.76
N VAL A 373 -10.87 -23.08 26.89
CA VAL A 373 -9.97 -21.92 27.00
C VAL A 373 -8.74 -22.07 26.11
N ILE A 374 -8.27 -23.27 25.83
CA ILE A 374 -7.11 -23.47 24.94
C ILE A 374 -7.55 -23.48 23.48
N SER A 375 -8.59 -24.25 23.14
CA SER A 375 -9.06 -24.39 21.76
C SER A 375 -9.52 -23.07 21.16
N ASP A 376 -10.17 -22.22 21.97
CA ASP A 376 -10.69 -20.93 21.51
C ASP A 376 -9.56 -19.90 21.28
N ASN A 377 -8.33 -20.20 21.73
CA ASN A 377 -7.22 -19.24 21.80
C ASN A 377 -5.94 -19.69 21.10
N GLU A 378 -5.94 -20.83 20.40
CA GLU A 378 -4.74 -21.36 19.74
C GLU A 378 -4.10 -20.35 18.77
N LYS A 379 -4.90 -19.66 17.96
CA LYS A 379 -4.38 -18.64 17.02
C LYS A 379 -3.68 -17.49 17.73
N SER A 380 -4.23 -17.02 18.84
CA SER A 380 -3.63 -15.94 19.62
C SER A 380 -2.36 -16.39 20.33
N ILE A 381 -2.32 -17.63 20.82
CA ILE A 381 -1.12 -18.22 21.43
C ILE A 381 -0.01 -18.35 20.38
N SER A 382 -0.32 -18.83 19.18
CA SER A 382 0.64 -18.93 18.07
C SER A 382 1.21 -17.57 17.67
N ALA A 383 0.37 -16.54 17.57
CA ALA A 383 0.81 -15.18 17.26
C ALA A 383 1.75 -14.60 18.36
N LEU A 384 1.47 -14.88 19.64
CA LEU A 384 2.34 -14.49 20.75
C LEU A 384 3.71 -15.16 20.71
N LEU A 385 3.76 -16.45 20.36
CA LEU A 385 5.02 -17.18 20.23
C LEU A 385 5.88 -16.59 19.09
N ALA A 386 5.24 -16.23 17.97
CA ALA A 386 5.90 -15.56 16.85
C ALA A 386 6.46 -14.18 17.25
N LEU A 387 5.68 -13.35 17.95
CA LEU A 387 6.13 -12.04 18.46
C LEU A 387 7.31 -12.14 19.43
N SER A 388 7.29 -13.16 20.29
CA SER A 388 8.34 -13.37 21.30
C SER A 388 9.62 -13.97 20.70
N GLY A 389 9.65 -14.26 19.39
CA GLY A 389 10.79 -14.87 18.72
C GLY A 389 11.07 -16.31 19.16
N CYS A 390 10.06 -17.01 19.67
CA CYS A 390 10.18 -18.41 20.09
C CYS A 390 10.42 -19.28 18.85
N LYS A 391 11.52 -20.03 18.81
CA LYS A 391 11.81 -21.02 17.75
C LYS A 391 11.25 -22.39 18.10
#